data_AF-A0A3D5TN87-F1
#
_entry.id   AF-A0A3D5TN87-F1
#
_cell.length_a   1.000
_cell.length_b   1.000
_cell.length_c   1.000
_cell.angle_alpha   90.00
_cell.angle_beta   90.00
_cell.angle_gamma   90.00
#
_symmetry.space_group_name_H-M   'P 1'
#
loop_
_entity.id
_entity.type
_entity.pdbx_description
1 polymer ?
#
loop_
_entity_poly.entity_id
_entity_poly.type
_entity_poly.pdbx_seq_one_letter_code
_entity_poly.pdbx_strand_id
1 'polypeptide(L)'
;MGLFDKKYCDICGEKIGLLGNRKLEDGNLCKNCAAKLSPFFSERRRSTVEDIKRQLAYREENEKLVRNFNPDVMFDGSKKVYISTVSEAFIVTGSSNWRSANPDIIKLSQVVAVDTNIKENREEIFFEDSDGNRKSYQPPRYECDYEFDVVIRVNSPWFDSIELEISDGSRPDSPYTDLYREYERKMNELKDILLRRDNRYRTWDGDGMMNRTVYGGDRPSNPAPGYAAAPAPGYAAAPAAGYAAATSAGYAAAPAPQQQAAAAAWMCPSCGAQNTGKFCANCGSLKPASVSGCPNCGWSPAPGQAMPKFCPECGKPLA
;
A
#
# COMPACT_ATOMS: atom_id res chain seq x y z
N MET A 1 -55.18 19.48 -9.10
CA MET A 1 -53.91 19.29 -9.84
C MET A 1 -52.86 18.84 -8.83
N GLY A 2 -52.23 17.70 -9.06
CA GLY A 2 -51.42 16.99 -8.05
C GLY A 2 -50.08 17.68 -7.74
N LEU A 3 -49.67 17.59 -6.48
CA LEU A 3 -48.65 18.39 -5.79
C LEU A 3 -47.19 18.23 -6.30
N PHE A 4 -46.92 17.49 -7.38
CA PHE A 4 -45.56 17.31 -7.89
C PHE A 4 -45.56 17.10 -9.41
N ASP A 5 -44.92 18.01 -10.15
CA ASP A 5 -44.66 17.81 -11.58
C ASP A 5 -43.85 16.53 -11.79
N LYS A 6 -44.29 15.71 -12.75
CA LYS A 6 -43.61 14.46 -13.11
C LYS A 6 -42.26 14.83 -13.73
N LYS A 7 -41.16 14.45 -13.08
CA LYS A 7 -39.81 14.65 -13.60
C LYS A 7 -39.34 13.39 -14.34
N TYR A 8 -38.58 13.59 -15.40
CA TYR A 8 -37.99 12.54 -16.22
C TYR A 8 -36.48 12.72 -16.23
N CYS A 9 -35.75 11.62 -16.41
CA CYS A 9 -34.30 11.64 -16.51
C CYS A 9 -33.86 12.11 -17.89
N ASP A 10 -33.04 13.15 -17.95
CA ASP A 10 -32.52 13.70 -19.23
C ASP A 10 -31.42 12.82 -19.85
N ILE A 11 -31.06 11.72 -19.19
CA ILE A 11 -30.11 10.72 -19.70
C ILE A 11 -30.81 9.46 -20.24
N CYS A 12 -31.75 8.88 -19.49
CA CYS A 12 -32.41 7.62 -19.88
C CYS A 12 -33.89 7.76 -20.25
N GLY A 13 -34.49 8.94 -20.08
CA GLY A 13 -35.91 9.17 -20.34
C GLY A 13 -36.88 8.56 -19.32
N GLU A 14 -36.40 7.78 -18.36
CA GLU A 14 -37.26 7.16 -17.34
C GLU A 14 -37.85 8.19 -16.38
N LYS A 15 -39.08 7.92 -15.91
CA LYS A 15 -39.73 8.73 -14.89
C LYS A 15 -38.98 8.65 -13.56
N ILE A 16 -38.70 9.79 -12.95
CA ILE A 16 -38.01 9.88 -11.66
C ILE A 16 -39.03 9.89 -10.52
N GLY A 17 -38.83 9.03 -9.53
CA GLY A 17 -39.62 9.00 -8.29
C GLY A 17 -39.29 10.16 -7.34
N LEU A 18 -40.11 10.35 -6.31
CA LEU A 18 -40.08 11.51 -5.40
C LEU A 18 -38.70 11.78 -4.76
N LEU A 19 -37.94 10.72 -4.43
CA LEU A 19 -36.64 10.79 -3.74
C LEU A 19 -35.45 10.47 -4.66
N GLY A 20 -35.69 10.24 -5.95
CA GLY A 20 -34.68 9.73 -6.88
C GLY A 20 -34.04 10.79 -7.77
N ASN A 21 -34.47 12.05 -7.66
CA ASN A 21 -34.01 13.12 -8.54
C ASN A 21 -32.76 13.79 -8.00
N ARG A 22 -31.70 13.78 -8.81
CA ARG A 22 -30.59 14.71 -8.70
C ARG A 22 -30.78 15.81 -9.74
N LYS A 23 -31.07 17.02 -9.27
CA LYS A 23 -31.17 18.21 -10.11
C LYS A 23 -29.78 18.59 -10.64
N LEU A 24 -29.67 18.78 -11.96
CA LEU A 24 -28.52 19.30 -12.70
C LEU A 24 -28.71 20.80 -12.97
N GLU A 25 -27.74 21.45 -13.60
CA GLU A 25 -27.88 22.87 -13.99
C GLU A 25 -29.01 23.08 -15.00
N ASP A 26 -29.09 22.21 -16.00
CA ASP A 26 -30.00 22.28 -17.15
C ASP A 26 -30.87 21.01 -17.29
N GLY A 27 -31.00 20.20 -16.24
CA GLY A 27 -31.78 18.96 -16.31
C GLY A 27 -31.94 18.18 -14.99
N ASN A 28 -32.31 16.91 -15.11
CA ASN A 28 -32.60 15.98 -14.03
C ASN A 28 -31.93 14.63 -14.31
N LEU A 29 -31.34 14.05 -13.26
CA LEU A 29 -30.65 12.78 -13.31
C LEU A 29 -31.28 11.79 -12.34
N CYS A 30 -31.63 10.60 -12.83
CA CYS A 30 -32.14 9.53 -11.98
C CYS A 30 -31.02 8.82 -11.21
N LYS A 31 -31.38 8.15 -10.10
CA LYS A 31 -30.45 7.36 -9.28
C LYS A 31 -29.67 6.29 -10.06
N ASN A 32 -30.28 5.68 -11.08
CA ASN A 32 -29.66 4.59 -11.84
C ASN A 32 -28.54 5.11 -12.75
N CYS A 33 -28.77 6.21 -13.48
CA CYS A 33 -27.72 6.85 -14.27
C CYS A 33 -26.65 7.46 -13.37
N ALA A 34 -27.04 8.05 -12.23
CA ALA A 34 -26.11 8.56 -11.24
C ALA A 34 -25.18 7.48 -10.65
N ALA A 35 -25.65 6.23 -10.52
CA ALA A 35 -24.86 5.11 -10.01
C ALA A 35 -23.80 4.62 -11.00
N LYS A 36 -23.92 4.96 -12.30
CA LYS A 36 -22.93 4.62 -13.33
C LYS A 36 -21.72 5.56 -13.34
N LEU A 37 -21.89 6.76 -12.77
CA LEU A 37 -20.83 7.77 -12.70
C LEU A 37 -19.70 7.32 -11.78
N SER A 38 -18.50 7.86 -12.00
CA SER A 38 -17.34 7.61 -11.14
C SER A 38 -17.69 7.91 -9.68
N PRO A 39 -17.29 7.07 -8.72
CA PRO A 39 -17.46 7.37 -7.29
C PRO A 39 -16.73 8.65 -6.87
N PHE A 40 -15.68 9.05 -7.59
CA PHE A 40 -14.89 10.24 -7.31
C PHE A 40 -15.42 11.50 -8.00
N PHE A 41 -16.38 11.38 -8.92
CA PHE A 41 -16.96 12.51 -9.62
C PHE A 41 -17.59 13.53 -8.66
N SER A 42 -16.88 14.63 -8.42
CA SER A 42 -17.07 15.57 -7.29
C SER A 42 -18.14 16.64 -7.53
N GLU A 43 -18.45 17.01 -8.78
CA GLU A 43 -19.30 18.18 -9.09
C GLU A 43 -20.73 17.84 -9.55
N ARG A 44 -21.34 16.81 -8.95
CA ARG A 44 -22.61 16.23 -9.46
C ARG A 44 -23.82 17.17 -9.45
N ARG A 45 -23.80 18.27 -8.68
CA ARG A 45 -24.94 19.21 -8.55
C ARG A 45 -24.80 20.46 -9.42
N ARG A 46 -23.60 20.73 -9.96
CA ARG A 46 -23.29 21.81 -10.90
C ARG A 46 -22.92 21.28 -12.29
N SER A 47 -23.19 20.00 -12.54
CA SER A 47 -23.01 19.42 -13.86
C SER A 47 -24.20 19.76 -14.75
N THR A 48 -23.94 20.03 -16.02
CA THR A 48 -24.94 20.02 -17.09
C THR A 48 -25.27 18.59 -17.52
N VAL A 49 -26.37 18.41 -18.25
CA VAL A 49 -26.72 17.13 -18.91
C VAL A 49 -25.58 16.66 -19.82
N GLU A 50 -24.92 17.59 -20.51
CA GLU A 50 -23.78 17.27 -21.38
C GLU A 50 -22.57 16.79 -20.58
N ASP A 51 -22.26 17.39 -19.43
CA ASP A 51 -21.19 16.91 -18.56
C ASP A 51 -21.44 15.48 -18.09
N ILE A 52 -22.69 15.15 -17.75
CA ILE A 52 -23.07 13.78 -17.38
C ILE A 52 -22.89 12.81 -18.54
N LYS A 53 -23.25 13.19 -19.76
CA LYS A 53 -23.04 12.35 -20.96
C LYS A 53 -21.56 12.09 -21.20
N ARG A 54 -20.71 13.13 -21.13
CA ARG A 54 -19.26 12.97 -21.29
C ARG A 54 -18.66 12.08 -20.20
N GLN A 55 -19.14 12.21 -18.96
CA GLN A 55 -18.70 11.36 -17.86
C GLN A 55 -19.10 9.90 -18.10
N LEU A 56 -20.34 9.64 -18.55
CA LEU A 56 -20.79 8.28 -18.88
C LEU A 56 -19.99 7.66 -20.04
N ALA A 57 -19.66 8.44 -21.07
CA ALA A 57 -18.80 7.99 -22.15
C ALA A 57 -17.39 7.62 -21.63
N TYR A 58 -16.82 8.45 -20.77
CA TYR A 58 -15.57 8.12 -20.06
C TYR A 58 -15.68 6.81 -19.28
N ARG A 59 -16.81 6.54 -18.62
CA ARG A 59 -17.02 5.30 -17.85
C ARG A 59 -17.13 4.06 -18.73
N GLU A 60 -17.68 4.18 -19.92
CA GLU A 60 -17.74 3.10 -20.91
C GLU A 60 -16.34 2.76 -21.44
N GLU A 61 -15.50 3.75 -21.70
CA GLU A 61 -14.09 3.54 -22.06
C GLU A 61 -13.31 2.94 -20.91
N ASN A 62 -13.50 3.45 -19.69
CA ASN A 62 -12.85 2.95 -18.48
C ASN A 62 -13.19 1.46 -18.23
N GLU A 63 -14.41 1.01 -18.54
CA GLU A 63 -14.80 -0.38 -18.39
C GLU A 63 -13.91 -1.31 -19.23
N LYS A 64 -13.51 -0.88 -20.44
CA LYS A 64 -12.58 -1.63 -21.30
C LYS A 64 -11.19 -1.73 -20.67
N LEU A 65 -10.73 -0.66 -20.01
CA LEU A 65 -9.46 -0.64 -19.28
C LEU A 65 -9.48 -1.57 -18.06
N VAL A 66 -10.56 -1.53 -17.27
CA VAL A 66 -10.77 -2.38 -16.08
C VAL A 66 -10.71 -3.86 -16.43
N ARG A 67 -11.28 -4.29 -17.57
CA ARG A 67 -11.23 -5.69 -18.01
C ARG A 67 -9.81 -6.21 -18.23
N ASN A 68 -8.92 -5.34 -18.71
CA ASN A 68 -7.52 -5.68 -19.02
C ASN A 68 -6.55 -5.33 -17.88
N PHE A 69 -7.05 -4.73 -16.80
CA PHE A 69 -6.21 -4.32 -15.68
C PHE A 69 -5.77 -5.54 -14.85
N ASN A 70 -4.46 -5.69 -14.70
CA ASN A 70 -3.84 -6.77 -13.95
C ASN A 70 -2.88 -6.19 -12.89
N PRO A 71 -3.35 -6.03 -11.64
CA PRO A 71 -2.53 -5.49 -10.56
C PRO A 71 -1.55 -6.54 -10.01
N ASP A 72 -0.38 -6.08 -9.61
CA ASP A 72 0.69 -6.86 -8.97
C ASP A 72 1.05 -6.34 -7.57
N VAL A 73 0.55 -5.16 -7.19
CA VAL A 73 0.69 -4.59 -5.84
C VAL A 73 -0.67 -4.21 -5.28
N MET A 74 -0.88 -4.44 -3.97
CA MET A 74 -2.14 -4.16 -3.29
C MET A 74 -1.92 -3.55 -1.91
N PHE A 75 -2.77 -2.58 -1.56
CA PHE A 75 -2.88 -2.02 -0.22
C PHE A 75 -4.32 -2.14 0.28
N ASP A 76 -4.46 -2.55 1.54
CA ASP A 76 -5.73 -2.61 2.25
C ASP A 76 -5.94 -1.38 3.13
N GLY A 77 -7.18 -1.16 3.56
CA GLY A 77 -7.63 0.00 4.32
C GLY A 77 -9.12 0.24 4.08
N SER A 78 -9.58 1.48 4.25
CA SER A 78 -10.98 1.87 4.02
C SER A 78 -11.40 1.73 2.56
N LYS A 79 -10.41 1.73 1.66
CA LYS A 79 -10.51 1.30 0.26
C LYS A 79 -9.29 0.46 -0.07
N LYS A 80 -9.46 -0.50 -0.98
CA LYS A 80 -8.33 -1.24 -1.56
C LYS A 80 -7.72 -0.41 -2.67
N VAL A 81 -6.39 -0.31 -2.67
CA VAL A 81 -5.60 0.24 -3.78
C VAL A 81 -4.97 -0.92 -4.51
N TYR A 82 -5.28 -1.07 -5.80
CA TYR A 82 -4.62 -2.06 -6.66
C TYR A 82 -3.76 -1.32 -7.67
N ILE A 83 -2.50 -1.69 -7.78
CA ILE A 83 -1.53 -1.04 -8.66
C ILE A 83 -0.99 -2.09 -9.63
N SER A 84 -0.94 -1.72 -10.90
CA SER A 84 -0.25 -2.44 -11.96
C SER A 84 1.00 -1.66 -12.32
N THR A 85 2.17 -2.17 -11.93
CA THR A 85 3.47 -1.56 -12.24
C THR A 85 3.76 -1.65 -13.73
N VAL A 86 3.33 -2.74 -14.38
CA VAL A 86 3.50 -2.96 -15.83
C VAL A 86 2.69 -1.96 -16.67
N SER A 87 1.44 -1.70 -16.30
CA SER A 87 0.57 -0.77 -17.06
C SER A 87 0.63 0.67 -16.53
N GLU A 88 1.47 0.90 -15.53
CA GLU A 88 1.63 2.15 -14.78
C GLU A 88 0.29 2.80 -14.41
N ALA A 89 -0.59 2.01 -13.84
CA ALA A 89 -1.93 2.43 -13.49
C ALA A 89 -2.39 1.84 -12.16
N PHE A 90 -3.35 2.49 -11.53
CA PHE A 90 -3.95 2.01 -10.30
C PHE A 90 -5.45 2.24 -10.29
N ILE A 91 -6.12 1.53 -9.39
CA ILE A 91 -7.52 1.74 -9.04
C ILE A 91 -7.64 1.89 -7.53
N VAL A 92 -8.64 2.62 -7.08
CA VAL A 92 -9.04 2.71 -5.66
C VAL A 92 -10.50 2.31 -5.55
N THR A 93 -10.82 1.34 -4.70
CA THR A 93 -12.18 0.78 -4.65
C THR A 93 -12.53 0.19 -3.29
N GLY A 94 -13.78 0.41 -2.86
CA GLY A 94 -14.37 -0.31 -1.72
C GLY A 94 -15.09 -1.61 -2.11
N SER A 95 -15.21 -1.90 -3.41
CA SER A 95 -15.91 -3.11 -3.88
C SER A 95 -14.99 -4.33 -3.86
N SER A 96 -15.47 -5.42 -3.29
CA SER A 96 -14.80 -6.73 -3.34
C SER A 96 -14.74 -7.30 -4.76
N ASN A 97 -15.86 -7.22 -5.50
CA ASN A 97 -15.89 -7.53 -6.93
C ASN A 97 -15.68 -6.25 -7.74
N TRP A 98 -14.44 -5.76 -7.72
CA TRP A 98 -14.11 -4.48 -8.34
C TRP A 98 -14.27 -4.51 -9.87
N ARG A 99 -14.07 -5.64 -10.55
CA ARG A 99 -14.24 -5.71 -12.00
C ARG A 99 -15.65 -5.34 -12.44
N SER A 100 -16.67 -5.80 -11.71
CA SER A 100 -18.06 -5.43 -11.97
C SER A 100 -18.42 -4.01 -11.51
N ALA A 101 -17.69 -3.46 -10.54
CA ALA A 101 -17.90 -2.09 -10.05
C ALA A 101 -17.30 -1.02 -10.98
N ASN A 102 -16.46 -1.41 -11.94
CA ASN A 102 -15.80 -0.51 -12.89
C ASN A 102 -15.06 0.64 -12.16
N PRO A 103 -14.10 0.42 -11.25
CA PRO A 103 -13.38 1.53 -10.60
C PRO A 103 -12.58 2.32 -11.64
N ASP A 104 -12.35 3.60 -11.39
CA ASP A 104 -11.59 4.45 -12.31
C ASP A 104 -10.13 3.99 -12.39
N ILE A 105 -9.68 3.68 -13.61
CA ILE A 105 -8.28 3.39 -13.93
C ILE A 105 -7.55 4.72 -14.04
N ILE A 106 -6.59 4.93 -13.15
CA ILE A 106 -5.83 6.17 -13.05
C ILE A 106 -4.37 5.87 -13.38
N LYS A 107 -3.80 6.61 -14.32
CA LYS A 107 -2.37 6.46 -14.65
C LYS A 107 -1.51 7.06 -13.54
N LEU A 108 -0.36 6.46 -13.27
CA LEU A 108 0.63 7.02 -12.32
C LEU A 108 1.08 8.42 -12.76
N SER A 109 1.16 8.70 -14.06
CA SER A 109 1.45 10.02 -14.61
C SER A 109 0.39 11.08 -14.30
N GLN A 110 -0.82 10.69 -13.91
CA GLN A 110 -1.86 11.64 -13.47
C GLN A 110 -1.68 12.06 -12.01
N VAL A 111 -0.86 11.37 -11.22
CA VAL A 111 -0.66 11.71 -9.82
C VAL A 111 0.20 12.98 -9.72
N VAL A 112 -0.37 14.02 -9.10
CA VAL A 112 0.30 15.32 -8.90
C VAL A 112 0.98 15.36 -7.54
N ALA A 113 0.32 14.84 -6.51
CA ALA A 113 0.82 14.78 -5.15
C ALA A 113 0.18 13.62 -4.37
N VAL A 114 0.85 13.18 -3.31
CA VAL A 114 0.29 12.24 -2.34
C VAL A 114 0.56 12.83 -0.95
N ASP A 115 -0.49 13.36 -0.36
CA ASP A 115 -0.47 13.93 0.98
C ASP A 115 -0.76 12.83 2.00
N THR A 116 0.01 12.80 3.08
CA THR A 116 -0.05 11.75 4.10
C THR A 116 -0.19 12.40 5.47
N ASN A 117 -1.13 11.92 6.27
CA ASN A 117 -1.39 12.44 7.62
C ASN A 117 -1.57 11.27 8.61
N ILE A 118 -1.00 11.39 9.80
CA ILE A 118 -1.25 10.46 10.90
C ILE A 118 -2.00 11.23 11.98
N LYS A 119 -3.27 10.89 12.19
CA LYS A 119 -4.14 11.55 13.15
C LYS A 119 -4.27 10.73 14.42
N GLU A 120 -3.89 11.31 15.56
CA GLU A 120 -4.17 10.74 16.88
C GLU A 120 -5.62 11.08 17.27
N ASN A 121 -6.46 10.06 17.45
CA ASN A 121 -7.73 10.22 18.14
C ASN A 121 -7.52 9.90 19.62
N ARG A 122 -8.04 10.76 20.49
CA ARG A 122 -7.92 10.62 21.93
C ARG A 122 -9.28 10.79 22.58
N GLU A 123 -9.78 9.73 23.18
CA GLU A 123 -11.07 9.71 23.86
C GLU A 123 -10.88 9.48 25.37
N GLU A 124 -11.50 10.32 26.20
CA GLU A 124 -11.42 10.14 27.65
C GLU A 124 -12.26 8.93 28.08
N ILE A 125 -11.67 8.06 28.89
CA ILE A 125 -12.38 6.95 29.51
C ILE A 125 -12.95 7.37 30.86
N PHE A 126 -14.15 6.88 31.16
CA PHE A 126 -14.90 7.21 32.38
C PHE A 126 -15.27 5.93 33.11
N PHE A 127 -15.45 6.01 34.42
CA PHE A 127 -16.01 4.93 35.22
C PHE A 127 -17.41 5.29 35.72
N GLU A 128 -18.18 4.28 36.10
CA GLU A 128 -19.46 4.45 36.78
C GLU A 128 -19.23 4.33 38.30
N ASP A 129 -19.66 5.33 39.07
CA ASP A 129 -19.59 5.29 40.54
C ASP A 129 -20.69 4.41 41.15
N SER A 130 -20.68 4.25 42.47
CA SER A 130 -21.68 3.43 43.20
C SER A 130 -23.12 3.91 43.01
N ASP A 131 -23.30 5.16 42.60
CA ASP A 131 -24.60 5.80 42.40
C ASP A 131 -25.03 5.76 40.92
N GLY A 132 -24.26 5.08 40.05
CA GLY A 132 -24.55 4.97 38.62
C GLY A 132 -24.11 6.18 37.79
N ASN A 133 -23.36 7.13 38.37
CA ASN A 133 -22.95 8.33 37.64
C ASN A 133 -21.63 8.10 36.90
N ARG A 134 -21.57 8.54 35.64
CA ARG A 134 -20.32 8.57 34.86
C ARG A 134 -19.37 9.64 35.42
N LYS A 135 -18.20 9.22 35.92
CA LYS A 135 -17.15 10.07 36.49
C LYS A 135 -15.84 9.93 35.71
N SER A 136 -15.12 11.05 35.59
CA SER A 136 -13.75 11.06 35.07
C SER A 136 -12.79 10.48 36.11
N TYR A 137 -11.76 9.78 35.65
CA TYR A 137 -10.65 9.36 36.52
C TYR A 137 -9.82 10.56 36.95
N GLN A 138 -9.14 10.45 38.09
CA GLN A 138 -8.17 11.45 38.53
C GLN A 138 -6.77 10.82 38.69
N PRO A 139 -5.80 11.13 37.80
CA PRO A 139 -5.90 12.00 36.62
C PRO A 139 -6.78 11.40 35.50
N PRO A 140 -7.29 12.23 34.56
CA PRO A 140 -8.07 11.75 33.42
C PRO A 140 -7.29 10.72 32.61
N ARG A 141 -7.99 9.66 32.22
CA ARG A 141 -7.43 8.54 31.46
C ARG A 141 -8.01 8.57 30.05
N TYR A 142 -7.24 8.12 29.08
CA TYR A 142 -7.61 8.19 27.68
C TYR A 142 -7.32 6.88 26.98
N GLU A 143 -8.17 6.54 26.03
CA GLU A 143 -7.88 5.59 24.97
C GLU A 143 -7.43 6.40 23.74
N CYS A 144 -6.35 5.94 23.10
CA CYS A 144 -5.82 6.56 21.89
C CYS A 144 -5.87 5.55 20.76
N ASP A 145 -6.17 6.01 19.56
CA ASP A 145 -5.89 5.29 18.32
C ASP A 145 -5.29 6.23 17.27
N TYR A 146 -4.67 5.68 16.24
CA TYR A 146 -4.02 6.47 15.20
C TYR A 146 -4.55 6.11 13.80
N GLU A 147 -5.08 7.10 13.09
CA GLU A 147 -5.56 7.01 11.71
C GLU A 147 -4.44 7.38 10.74
N PHE A 148 -4.23 6.57 9.70
CA PHE A 148 -3.23 6.79 8.65
C PHE A 148 -3.92 7.19 7.35
N ASP A 149 -4.12 8.49 7.17
CA ASP A 149 -4.85 9.08 6.06
C ASP A 149 -3.93 9.36 4.87
N VAL A 150 -4.44 9.06 3.67
CA VAL A 150 -3.78 9.36 2.40
C VAL A 150 -4.74 10.09 1.47
N VAL A 151 -4.27 11.23 0.93
CA VAL A 151 -4.96 11.99 -0.11
C VAL A 151 -4.12 11.96 -1.38
N ILE A 152 -4.60 11.25 -2.39
CA ILE A 152 -3.98 11.16 -3.71
C ILE A 152 -4.55 12.28 -4.57
N ARG A 153 -3.73 13.28 -4.92
CA ARG A 153 -4.13 14.35 -5.84
C ARG A 153 -3.83 13.95 -7.27
N VAL A 154 -4.81 14.11 -8.15
CA VAL A 154 -4.72 13.68 -9.55
C VAL A 154 -5.11 14.80 -10.51
N ASN A 155 -4.46 14.81 -11.67
CA ASN A 155 -4.89 15.61 -12.81
C ASN A 155 -5.90 14.79 -13.64
N SER A 156 -7.18 15.01 -13.37
CA SER A 156 -8.29 14.39 -14.09
C SER A 156 -9.40 15.43 -14.32
N PRO A 157 -10.10 15.39 -15.46
CA PRO A 157 -11.21 16.30 -15.74
C PRO A 157 -12.45 16.00 -14.88
N TRP A 158 -12.46 14.90 -14.13
CA TRP A 158 -13.63 14.41 -13.39
C TRP A 158 -13.51 14.53 -11.87
N PHE A 159 -12.28 14.52 -11.36
CA PHE A 159 -11.98 14.56 -9.92
C PHE A 159 -10.52 14.98 -9.73
N ASP A 160 -10.21 15.60 -8.61
CA ASP A 160 -8.91 16.18 -8.30
C ASP A 160 -8.22 15.46 -7.12
N SER A 161 -8.99 14.75 -6.28
CA SER A 161 -8.44 13.98 -5.17
C SER A 161 -9.19 12.66 -4.92
N ILE A 162 -8.47 11.73 -4.28
CA ILE A 162 -8.99 10.49 -3.74
C ILE A 162 -8.49 10.34 -2.31
N GLU A 163 -9.42 10.15 -1.37
CA GLU A 163 -9.14 10.00 0.05
C GLU A 163 -9.34 8.55 0.50
N LEU A 164 -8.40 8.04 1.30
CA LEU A 164 -8.47 6.72 1.91
C LEU A 164 -7.69 6.70 3.24
N GLU A 165 -8.02 5.74 4.09
CA GLU A 165 -7.31 5.46 5.34
C GLU A 165 -6.72 4.06 5.25
N ILE A 166 -5.41 3.92 5.46
CA ILE A 166 -4.72 2.61 5.36
C ILE A 166 -4.93 1.77 6.63
N SER A 167 -5.08 2.41 7.78
CA SER A 167 -5.27 1.77 9.09
C SER A 167 -6.69 1.32 9.40
N ASP A 168 -7.66 1.59 8.52
CA ASP A 168 -9.06 1.28 8.79
C ASP A 168 -9.28 -0.21 9.09
N GLY A 169 -10.07 -0.48 10.12
CA GLY A 169 -10.30 -1.81 10.66
C GLY A 169 -9.23 -2.36 11.60
N SER A 170 -8.06 -1.71 11.74
CA SER A 170 -6.98 -2.15 12.64
C SER A 170 -6.05 -1.00 13.04
N ARG A 171 -6.62 0.09 13.54
CA ARG A 171 -5.84 1.26 14.00
C ARG A 171 -4.95 0.87 15.20
N PRO A 172 -3.66 1.25 15.21
CA PRO A 172 -2.80 1.05 16.37
C PRO A 172 -3.22 1.99 17.51
N ASP A 173 -3.04 1.55 18.74
CA ASP A 173 -3.38 2.28 19.97
C ASP A 173 -2.24 3.15 20.52
N SER A 174 -1.02 2.98 19.97
CA SER A 174 0.19 3.64 20.43
C SER A 174 1.24 3.77 19.32
N PRO A 175 2.01 4.87 19.30
CA PRO A 175 3.04 5.12 18.30
C PRO A 175 4.28 4.24 18.48
N TYR A 176 4.35 3.51 19.61
CA TYR A 176 5.46 2.63 19.93
C TYR A 176 5.21 1.17 19.51
N THR A 177 4.04 0.87 18.94
CA THR A 177 3.68 -0.47 18.49
C THR A 177 4.33 -0.83 17.15
N ASP A 178 4.56 -2.12 16.91
CA ASP A 178 5.02 -2.59 15.61
C ASP A 178 3.96 -2.39 14.51
N LEU A 179 2.68 -2.41 14.89
CA LEU A 179 1.55 -2.13 14.00
C LEU A 179 1.57 -0.68 13.49
N TYR A 180 1.85 0.30 14.36
CA TYR A 180 2.06 1.69 13.95
C TYR A 180 3.19 1.81 12.92
N ARG A 181 4.34 1.19 13.20
CA ARG A 181 5.49 1.19 12.29
C ARG A 181 5.18 0.49 10.98
N GLU A 182 4.33 -0.54 10.99
CA GLU A 182 3.89 -1.23 9.78
C GLU A 182 3.04 -0.31 8.90
N TYR A 183 2.06 0.39 9.47
CA TYR A 183 1.24 1.34 8.72
C TYR A 183 2.04 2.53 8.20
N GLU A 184 2.99 3.04 8.98
CA GLU A 184 3.91 4.08 8.51
C GLU A 184 4.72 3.61 7.29
N ARG A 185 5.23 2.36 7.32
CA ARG A 185 5.93 1.77 6.16
C ARG A 185 5.01 1.62 4.96
N LYS A 186 3.80 1.05 5.13
CA LYS A 186 2.83 0.87 4.04
C LYS A 186 2.41 2.19 3.41
N MET A 187 2.17 3.22 4.23
CA MET A 187 1.81 4.56 3.78
C MET A 187 2.92 5.20 2.94
N ASN A 188 4.17 5.10 3.40
CA ASN A 188 5.33 5.60 2.65
C ASN A 188 5.58 4.79 1.37
N GLU A 189 5.42 3.47 1.40
CA GLU A 189 5.54 2.61 0.22
C GLU A 189 4.50 2.94 -0.85
N LEU A 190 3.22 3.08 -0.46
CA LEU A 190 2.16 3.51 -1.36
C LEU A 190 2.50 4.87 -2.00
N LYS A 191 2.92 5.84 -1.18
CA LYS A 191 3.34 7.17 -1.64
C LYS A 191 4.47 7.12 -2.65
N ASP A 192 5.50 6.32 -2.39
CA ASP A 192 6.67 6.22 -3.26
C ASP A 192 6.36 5.53 -4.59
N ILE A 193 5.50 4.50 -4.59
CA ILE A 193 5.02 3.85 -5.82
C ILE A 193 4.21 4.84 -6.65
N LEU A 194 3.22 5.52 -6.03
CA LEU A 194 2.33 6.45 -6.74
C LEU A 194 3.07 7.66 -7.32
N LEU A 195 4.14 8.12 -6.67
CA LEU A 195 4.99 9.22 -7.15
C LEU A 195 6.14 8.75 -8.05
N ARG A 196 6.18 7.48 -8.44
CA ARG A 196 7.27 6.88 -9.25
C ARG A 196 8.67 7.09 -8.65
N ARG A 197 8.74 7.18 -7.32
CA ARG A 197 9.99 7.36 -6.56
C ARG A 197 10.69 6.05 -6.25
N ASP A 198 9.95 4.94 -6.26
CA ASP A 198 10.54 3.62 -6.05
C ASP A 198 11.22 3.10 -7.33
N ASN A 199 12.55 2.95 -7.27
CA ASN A 199 13.36 2.43 -8.37
C ASN A 199 13.09 0.94 -8.66
N ARG A 200 12.50 0.18 -7.73
CA ARG A 200 12.21 -1.26 -7.88
C ARG A 200 11.10 -1.54 -8.89
N TYR A 201 10.22 -0.57 -9.12
CA TYR A 201 9.02 -0.71 -9.97
C TYR A 201 9.09 0.14 -11.25
N ARG A 202 10.28 0.61 -11.64
CA ARG A 202 10.46 1.34 -12.90
C ARG A 202 10.49 0.39 -14.09
N THR A 203 9.45 0.44 -14.92
CA THR A 203 9.58 0.10 -16.35
C THR A 203 10.30 1.24 -17.05
N TRP A 204 11.38 0.94 -17.77
CA TRP A 204 12.12 1.94 -18.54
C TRP A 204 11.23 2.34 -19.73
N ASP A 205 10.61 3.52 -19.67
CA ASP A 205 9.96 4.12 -20.82
C ASP A 205 11.03 4.24 -21.93
N GLY A 206 10.76 3.68 -23.10
CA GLY A 206 11.70 3.54 -24.21
C GLY A 206 12.18 4.87 -24.84
N ASP A 207 11.96 5.99 -24.18
CA ASP A 207 12.41 7.34 -24.54
C ASP A 207 13.55 7.86 -23.64
N GLY A 208 13.97 7.12 -22.61
CA GLY A 208 15.24 7.37 -21.90
C GLY A 208 15.36 8.73 -21.21
N MET A 209 14.25 9.45 -20.99
CA MET A 209 14.25 10.77 -20.35
C MET A 209 13.60 10.72 -18.96
N MET A 210 14.38 11.07 -17.93
CA MET A 210 13.90 11.27 -16.57
C MET A 210 13.01 12.52 -16.51
N ASN A 211 11.69 12.37 -16.38
CA ASN A 211 10.89 13.42 -15.75
C ASN A 211 10.97 13.27 -14.23
N ARG A 212 12.10 13.75 -13.68
CA ARG A 212 12.21 14.03 -12.25
C ARG A 212 11.27 15.20 -11.96
N THR A 213 10.10 14.94 -11.39
CA THR A 213 9.32 16.02 -10.76
C THR A 213 10.10 16.46 -9.51
N VAL A 214 11.02 17.42 -9.70
CA VAL A 214 11.67 18.12 -8.60
C VAL A 214 10.61 19.04 -8.00
N TYR A 215 9.81 18.51 -7.07
CA TYR A 215 9.22 19.37 -6.06
C TYR A 215 10.35 19.75 -5.11
N GLY A 216 10.91 20.94 -5.33
CA GLY A 216 11.76 21.63 -4.37
C GLY A 216 10.93 22.09 -3.18
N GLY A 217 11.50 21.94 -1.98
CA GLY A 217 10.88 22.34 -0.72
C GLY A 217 11.44 21.55 0.46
N ASP A 218 12.62 21.96 0.90
CA ASP A 218 13.10 21.92 2.29
C ASP A 218 13.22 20.56 3.01
N ARG A 219 14.40 19.95 2.84
CA ARG A 219 15.02 19.17 3.93
C ARG A 219 15.97 20.09 4.70
N PRO A 220 15.80 20.32 6.02
CA PRO A 220 16.83 20.98 6.81
C PRO A 220 18.06 20.07 6.88
N SER A 221 19.18 20.53 6.30
CA SER A 221 20.48 19.88 6.41
C SER A 221 21.04 20.08 7.81
N ASN A 222 21.21 18.99 8.55
CA ASN A 222 21.91 18.96 9.83
C ASN A 222 23.39 19.31 9.62
N PRO A 223 23.98 20.31 10.30
CA PRO A 223 25.37 20.68 10.09
C PRO A 223 26.31 19.73 10.88
N ALA A 224 27.19 19.03 10.16
CA ALA A 224 28.35 18.35 10.75
C ALA A 224 29.47 19.38 11.03
N PRO A 225 30.21 19.26 12.15
CA PRO A 225 31.13 20.28 12.63
C PRO A 225 32.44 20.32 11.82
N GLY A 226 32.90 21.54 11.58
CA GLY A 226 34.05 21.86 10.74
C GLY A 226 35.41 21.60 11.38
N TYR A 227 36.35 21.22 10.51
CA TYR A 227 37.78 21.35 10.72
C TYR A 227 38.32 22.23 9.59
N ALA A 228 38.94 23.33 9.98
CA ALA A 228 39.45 24.38 9.12
C ALA A 228 40.65 23.92 8.29
N ALA A 229 40.68 24.35 7.03
CA ALA A 229 41.81 24.20 6.12
C ALA A 229 42.94 25.17 6.49
N ALA A 230 44.17 24.66 6.56
CA ALA A 230 45.41 25.45 6.58
C ALA A 230 46.07 25.43 5.19
N PRO A 231 46.70 26.52 4.73
CA PRO A 231 47.32 26.58 3.40
C PRO A 231 48.77 26.07 3.40
N ALA A 232 49.17 25.50 2.26
CA ALA A 232 50.51 24.97 1.97
C ALA A 232 51.54 26.07 1.60
N PRO A 233 52.83 25.79 1.81
CA PRO A 233 53.84 25.87 0.74
C PRO A 233 54.69 24.57 0.75
N GLY A 234 55.38 24.08 -0.29
CA GLY A 234 56.09 24.70 -1.39
C GLY A 234 57.53 24.13 -1.40
N TYR A 235 57.79 23.17 -2.30
CA TYR A 235 59.08 22.73 -2.94
C TYR A 235 60.36 22.50 -2.10
N ALA A 236 60.94 21.28 -2.16
CA ALA A 236 62.30 20.98 -2.66
C ALA A 236 62.74 19.50 -2.41
N ALA A 237 63.69 19.04 -3.22
CA ALA A 237 64.08 17.66 -3.50
C ALA A 237 64.97 16.93 -2.45
N ALA A 238 65.05 15.60 -2.60
CA ALA A 238 65.82 14.60 -1.84
C ALA A 238 67.38 14.76 -1.95
N PRO A 239 68.21 14.02 -1.16
CA PRO A 239 68.49 12.60 -1.46
C PRO A 239 68.71 11.66 -0.25
N ALA A 240 68.98 10.39 -0.58
CA ALA A 240 68.94 9.18 0.24
C ALA A 240 70.25 8.81 0.98
N ALA A 241 70.10 8.00 2.05
CA ALA A 241 70.97 6.92 2.60
C ALA A 241 70.63 6.79 4.11
N GLY A 242 70.54 5.65 4.80
CA GLY A 242 70.79 4.22 4.60
C GLY A 242 70.81 3.57 6.00
N TYR A 243 70.54 2.25 6.08
CA TYR A 243 70.70 1.29 7.22
C TYR A 243 69.93 1.60 8.55
N ALA A 244 69.37 0.66 9.33
CA ALA A 244 69.55 -0.78 9.48
C ALA A 244 68.28 -1.45 10.05
N ALA A 245 68.28 -2.79 9.99
CA ALA A 245 67.22 -3.74 10.25
C ALA A 245 66.78 -3.93 11.71
N ALA A 246 65.54 -4.38 11.91
CA ALA A 246 65.12 -5.19 13.05
C ALA A 246 63.90 -6.09 12.70
N THR A 247 64.22 -7.36 12.43
CA THR A 247 63.55 -8.63 12.73
C THR A 247 62.02 -8.76 12.88
N SER A 248 61.54 -9.77 12.14
CA SER A 248 60.26 -10.48 12.13
C SER A 248 59.82 -11.16 13.42
N ALA A 249 58.51 -11.15 13.69
CA ALA A 249 57.79 -12.25 14.36
C ALA A 249 56.28 -12.20 14.09
N GLY A 250 55.69 -13.34 13.73
CA GLY A 250 54.31 -13.68 14.13
C GLY A 250 53.22 -13.59 13.07
N TYR A 251 53.06 -14.66 12.29
CA TYR A 251 51.91 -14.96 11.44
C TYR A 251 50.67 -15.29 12.32
N ALA A 252 49.50 -14.74 11.99
CA ALA A 252 48.21 -15.23 12.48
C ALA A 252 47.28 -15.49 11.30
N ALA A 253 46.82 -16.74 11.21
CA ALA A 253 46.11 -17.34 10.10
C ALA A 253 44.65 -16.91 10.00
N ALA A 254 44.16 -16.86 8.76
CA ALA A 254 42.75 -16.73 8.43
C ALA A 254 41.94 -17.98 8.85
N PRO A 255 40.72 -17.85 9.38
CA PRO A 255 39.89 -19.00 9.70
C PRO A 255 39.33 -19.67 8.44
N ALA A 256 39.39 -21.00 8.46
CA ALA A 256 38.93 -21.92 7.41
C ALA A 256 37.39 -21.92 7.22
N PRO A 257 36.90 -22.28 6.02
CA PRO A 257 35.47 -22.43 5.75
C PRO A 257 34.88 -23.61 6.53
N GLN A 258 33.86 -23.34 7.35
CA GLN A 258 33.10 -24.37 8.06
C GLN A 258 32.29 -25.22 7.07
N GLN A 259 32.41 -26.54 7.23
CA GLN A 259 31.68 -27.59 6.51
C GLN A 259 30.16 -27.47 6.68
N GLN A 260 29.46 -27.43 5.55
CA GLN A 260 28.01 -27.52 5.45
C GLN A 260 27.56 -28.96 5.78
N ALA A 261 26.67 -29.11 6.77
CA ALA A 261 26.03 -30.37 7.08
C ALA A 261 25.23 -30.89 5.86
N ALA A 262 25.38 -32.19 5.56
CA ALA A 262 24.67 -32.86 4.47
C ALA A 262 23.15 -32.69 4.66
N ALA A 263 22.53 -31.93 3.76
CA ALA A 263 21.09 -31.68 3.80
C ALA A 263 20.33 -32.94 3.37
N ALA A 264 19.48 -33.47 4.25
CA ALA A 264 18.60 -34.59 3.96
C ALA A 264 17.73 -34.30 2.72
N ALA A 265 17.72 -35.24 1.76
CA ALA A 265 16.93 -35.14 0.55
C ALA A 265 15.42 -35.11 0.88
N TRP A 266 14.68 -34.21 0.23
CA TRP A 266 13.23 -34.07 0.33
C TRP A 266 12.61 -34.14 -1.07
N MET A 267 11.40 -34.71 -1.18
CA MET A 267 10.64 -34.70 -2.42
C MET A 267 9.72 -33.47 -2.47
N CYS A 268 9.73 -32.77 -3.60
CA CYS A 268 8.89 -31.60 -3.80
C CYS A 268 7.42 -32.04 -3.92
N PRO A 269 6.52 -31.57 -3.03
CA PRO A 269 5.11 -31.95 -3.10
C PRO A 269 4.38 -31.34 -4.31
N SER A 270 4.95 -30.28 -4.90
CA SER A 270 4.35 -29.62 -6.08
C SER A 270 4.65 -30.34 -7.39
N CYS A 271 5.83 -30.98 -7.52
CA CYS A 271 6.28 -31.55 -8.82
C CYS A 271 6.95 -32.93 -8.73
N GLY A 272 7.12 -33.49 -7.52
CA GLY A 272 7.71 -34.81 -7.31
C GLY A 272 9.24 -34.88 -7.41
N ALA A 273 9.93 -33.78 -7.72
CA ALA A 273 11.39 -33.79 -7.85
C ALA A 273 12.08 -33.96 -6.49
N GLN A 274 13.17 -34.73 -6.45
CA GLN A 274 14.02 -34.87 -5.25
C GLN A 274 15.00 -33.70 -5.16
N ASN A 275 15.09 -33.06 -4.00
CA ASN A 275 15.90 -31.87 -3.76
C ASN A 275 16.65 -31.97 -2.43
N THR A 276 17.79 -31.29 -2.31
CA THR A 276 18.57 -31.20 -1.06
C THR A 276 18.68 -29.76 -0.54
N GLY A 277 18.35 -28.75 -1.36
CA GLY A 277 18.39 -27.33 -1.00
C GLY A 277 17.14 -26.81 -0.29
N LYS A 278 17.11 -25.51 0.04
CA LYS A 278 15.93 -24.84 0.62
C LYS A 278 14.79 -24.62 -0.37
N PHE A 279 15.05 -24.77 -1.66
CA PHE A 279 14.10 -24.58 -2.76
C PHE A 279 14.16 -25.77 -3.71
N CYS A 280 13.06 -26.04 -4.42
CA CYS A 280 13.03 -27.03 -5.47
C CYS A 280 13.79 -26.52 -6.70
N ALA A 281 14.76 -27.29 -7.19
CA ALA A 281 15.54 -26.94 -8.37
C ALA A 281 14.73 -26.94 -9.67
N ASN A 282 13.57 -27.62 -9.69
CA ASN A 282 12.72 -27.72 -10.87
C ASN A 282 11.63 -26.64 -10.91
N CYS A 283 10.93 -26.40 -9.78
CA CYS A 283 9.78 -25.48 -9.76
C CYS A 283 9.93 -24.27 -8.82
N GLY A 284 11.06 -24.13 -8.12
CA GLY A 284 11.32 -22.99 -7.23
C GLY A 284 10.57 -23.02 -5.88
N SER A 285 9.69 -24.00 -5.64
CA SER A 285 8.95 -24.10 -4.37
C SER A 285 9.88 -24.24 -3.17
N LEU A 286 9.61 -23.48 -2.10
CA LEU A 286 10.31 -23.60 -0.82
C LEU A 286 10.11 -25.00 -0.22
N LYS A 287 11.15 -25.52 0.44
CA LYS A 287 11.06 -26.73 1.26
C LYS A 287 9.99 -26.49 2.35
N PRO A 288 8.95 -27.33 2.46
CA PRO A 288 7.93 -27.17 3.49
C PRO A 288 8.57 -27.16 4.87
N ALA A 289 8.21 -26.19 5.70
CA ALA A 289 8.59 -26.19 7.10
C ALA A 289 7.89 -27.36 7.78
N SER A 290 8.60 -28.15 8.58
CA SER A 290 7.97 -29.15 9.44
C SER A 290 7.14 -28.44 10.51
N VAL A 291 5.86 -28.19 10.21
CA VAL A 291 4.92 -27.61 11.17
C VAL A 291 4.64 -28.66 12.25
N SER A 292 4.79 -28.29 13.53
CA SER A 292 4.56 -29.18 14.68
C SER A 292 3.07 -29.26 15.11
N GLY A 293 2.17 -28.67 14.32
CA GLY A 293 0.74 -28.66 14.59
C GLY A 293 -0.05 -27.65 13.73
N CYS A 294 -1.36 -27.59 13.95
CA CYS A 294 -2.27 -26.68 13.27
C CYS A 294 -2.18 -25.26 13.87
N PRO A 295 -1.79 -24.25 13.09
CA PRO A 295 -1.70 -22.87 13.59
C PRO A 295 -3.07 -22.23 13.85
N ASN A 296 -4.15 -22.84 13.36
CA ASN A 296 -5.51 -22.29 13.49
C ASN A 296 -6.26 -22.78 14.73
N CYS A 297 -6.06 -24.03 15.16
CA CYS A 297 -6.78 -24.60 16.30
C CYS A 297 -5.87 -25.26 17.34
N GLY A 298 -4.55 -25.27 17.14
CA GLY A 298 -3.59 -25.82 18.10
C GLY A 298 -3.48 -27.35 18.10
N TRP A 299 -4.12 -28.06 17.17
CA TRP A 299 -4.02 -29.52 17.07
C TRP A 299 -2.58 -29.97 16.78
N SER A 300 -2.09 -31.01 17.46
CA SER A 300 -0.77 -31.61 17.22
C SER A 300 -0.88 -33.13 17.00
N PRO A 301 -0.02 -33.73 16.14
CA PRO A 301 -0.05 -35.17 15.88
C PRO A 301 0.45 -35.99 17.07
N ALA A 302 -0.09 -37.19 17.26
CA ALA A 302 0.43 -38.16 18.23
C ALA A 302 1.86 -38.62 17.84
N PRO A 303 2.68 -39.10 18.79
CA PRO A 303 4.03 -39.58 18.49
C PRO A 303 4.03 -40.65 17.38
N GLY A 304 4.74 -40.40 16.29
CA GLY A 304 4.82 -41.31 15.13
C GLY A 304 3.69 -41.15 14.10
N GLN A 305 2.72 -40.25 14.32
CA GLN A 305 1.66 -39.98 13.37
C GLN A 305 2.14 -39.04 12.25
N ALA A 306 1.95 -39.48 10.99
CA ALA A 306 2.22 -38.66 9.82
C ALA A 306 1.26 -37.45 9.77
N MET A 307 1.78 -36.29 9.37
CA MET A 307 1.00 -35.06 9.33
C MET A 307 0.01 -35.07 8.16
N PRO A 308 -1.30 -34.91 8.40
CA PRO A 308 -2.31 -34.88 7.35
C PRO A 308 -2.28 -33.58 6.56
N LYS A 309 -2.73 -33.61 5.31
CA LYS A 309 -2.81 -32.43 4.42
C LYS A 309 -3.82 -31.38 4.91
N PHE A 310 -4.83 -31.80 5.65
CA PHE A 310 -5.84 -30.95 6.29
C PHE A 310 -5.92 -31.29 7.78
N CYS A 311 -6.14 -30.28 8.61
CA CYS A 311 -6.32 -30.47 10.05
C CYS A 311 -7.59 -31.30 10.32
N PRO A 312 -7.51 -32.39 11.09
CA PRO A 312 -8.68 -33.23 11.40
C PRO A 312 -9.70 -32.53 12.30
N GLU A 313 -9.28 -31.54 13.09
CA GLU A 313 -10.16 -30.80 14.01
C GLU A 313 -10.88 -29.63 13.34
N CYS A 314 -10.21 -28.88 12.46
CA CYS A 314 -10.78 -27.64 11.89
C CYS A 314 -10.85 -27.59 10.35
N GLY A 315 -10.40 -28.63 9.66
CA GLY A 315 -10.47 -28.74 8.19
C GLY A 315 -9.55 -27.82 7.41
N LYS A 316 -8.77 -26.94 8.06
CA LYS A 316 -7.85 -26.02 7.36
C LYS A 316 -6.59 -26.75 6.85
N PRO A 317 -6.01 -26.30 5.72
CA PRO A 317 -4.78 -26.88 5.19
C PRO A 317 -3.62 -26.73 6.18
N LEU A 318 -2.84 -27.80 6.34
CA LEU A 318 -1.56 -27.78 7.04
C LEU A 318 -0.49 -27.72 5.96
N ALA A 319 0.19 -26.58 5.84
CA ALA A 319 1.09 -26.24 4.73
C ALA A 319 2.25 -27.24 4.57
#